data_AF-A0A7V5R1F7-F1
#
_entry.id   AF-A0A7V5R1F7-F1
#
_cell.length_a   1.000
_cell.length_b   1.000
_cell.length_c   1.000
_cell.angle_alpha   90.00
_cell.angle_beta   90.00
_cell.angle_gamma   90.00
#
_symmetry.space_group_name_H-M   'P 1'
#
loop_
_entity.id
_entity.type
_entity.pdbx_description
1 polymer ?
#
loop_
_entity_poly.entity_id
_entity_poly.type
_entity_poly.pdbx_seq_one_letter_code
_entity_poly.pdbx_strand_id
1 'polypeptide(L)'
;MPFIINKSHFNFENDLLIINGKKVDCAHKIIRAMKLMLQSENKIVSKEQLMRELWGDLIVTDDSLFKVIQEIRKIFKANDIHDNILINVYGKGYRIVPTITPTDKTQINYTQAQPDLNTKTVRFNPIIKKFAILILLLASTTIISYELLNNNKKVLINARTYQQLSDMAEIDSPQLLSLLSKKYLNKQLSVEDEIKIDYLQALAYYKAGNYQSSLAKIDEVMASSSQISPIKATADAYLLCANIHTYTDKNALMLDSINTAEQIYQQLSDSLGLAWSLLFRGRYYSKIKQLDKSISLFEKLV
;
A
#
# COMPACT_ATOMS: atom_id res chain seq x y z
N MET A 1 12.52 16.15 27.81
CA MET A 1 11.74 15.55 28.92
C MET A 1 11.87 14.04 28.80
N PRO A 2 12.30 13.34 29.85
CA PRO A 2 12.41 11.88 29.82
C PRO A 2 11.04 11.22 30.01
N PHE A 3 10.78 10.11 29.31
CA PHE A 3 9.59 9.28 29.44
C PHE A 3 9.99 7.89 29.93
N ILE A 4 9.13 7.23 30.71
CA ILE A 4 9.39 5.86 31.19
C ILE A 4 8.29 4.95 30.64
N ILE A 5 8.68 3.87 29.95
CA ILE A 5 7.78 2.86 29.40
C ILE A 5 8.30 1.50 29.83
N ASN A 6 7.53 0.70 30.58
CA ASN A 6 7.90 -0.65 31.03
C ASN A 6 9.34 -0.75 31.58
N LYS A 7 9.73 0.18 32.46
CA LYS A 7 11.07 0.32 33.08
C LYS A 7 12.19 0.83 32.16
N SER A 8 11.91 1.08 30.89
CA SER A 8 12.86 1.69 29.95
C SER A 8 12.75 3.23 29.98
N HIS A 9 13.90 3.89 30.11
CA HIS A 9 14.01 5.35 30.14
C HIS A 9 14.28 5.88 28.74
N PHE A 10 13.34 6.66 28.21
CA PHE A 10 13.42 7.36 26.94
C PHE A 10 13.83 8.81 27.18
N ASN A 11 14.92 9.25 26.57
CA ASN A 11 15.33 10.65 26.57
C ASN A 11 15.47 11.15 25.13
N PHE A 12 15.08 12.40 24.93
CA PHE A 12 15.06 13.09 23.64
C PHE A 12 15.92 14.35 23.76
N GLU A 13 17.16 14.28 23.29
CA GLU A 13 18.16 15.37 23.37
C GLU A 13 18.67 15.71 21.98
N ASN A 14 18.58 16.98 21.55
CA ASN A 14 19.15 17.46 20.27
C ASN A 14 18.84 16.54 19.06
N ASP A 15 17.57 16.15 18.91
CA ASP A 15 17.11 15.19 17.90
C ASP A 15 17.78 13.81 17.94
N LEU A 16 18.25 13.39 19.11
CA LEU A 16 18.72 12.04 19.39
C LEU A 16 17.74 11.35 20.33
N LEU A 17 17.48 10.08 20.03
CA LEU A 17 16.76 9.18 20.90
C LEU A 17 17.75 8.39 21.74
N ILE A 18 17.62 8.47 23.06
CA ILE A 18 18.42 7.71 24.02
C ILE A 18 17.47 6.79 24.80
N ILE A 19 17.70 5.47 24.75
CA ILE A 19 16.94 4.48 25.52
C ILE A 19 17.89 3.77 26.47
N ASN A 20 17.60 3.81 27.77
CA ASN A 20 18.43 3.17 28.81
C ASN A 20 19.93 3.56 28.72
N GLY A 21 20.20 4.83 28.41
CA GLY A 21 21.56 5.36 28.23
C GLY A 21 22.23 5.01 26.90
N LYS A 22 21.56 4.26 26.01
CA LYS A 22 22.07 3.92 24.67
C LYS A 22 21.45 4.80 23.60
N LYS A 23 22.27 5.34 22.70
CA LYS A 23 21.80 6.08 21.53
C LYS A 23 21.14 5.14 20.52
N VAL A 24 19.98 5.52 20.02
CA VAL A 24 19.23 4.81 18.99
C VAL A 24 19.33 5.60 17.70
N ASP A 25 19.95 5.02 16.69
CA ASP A 25 20.05 5.61 15.36
C ASP A 25 18.72 5.44 14.62
N CYS A 26 18.03 6.56 14.36
CA CYS A 26 16.76 6.58 13.65
C CYS A 26 16.51 7.96 13.03
N ALA A 27 15.67 8.01 11.99
CA ALA A 27 15.36 9.26 11.29
C ALA A 27 14.65 10.28 12.20
N HIS A 28 14.92 11.57 12.01
CA HIS A 28 14.30 12.68 12.76
C HIS A 28 12.77 12.59 12.86
N LYS A 29 12.10 12.15 11.78
CA LYS A 29 10.63 11.98 11.75
C LYS A 29 10.15 10.93 12.75
N ILE A 30 10.90 9.86 12.96
CA ILE A 30 10.59 8.81 13.94
C ILE A 30 10.66 9.39 15.35
N ILE A 31 11.72 10.15 15.64
CA ILE A 31 11.96 10.80 16.93
C ILE A 31 10.84 11.79 17.23
N ARG A 32 10.48 12.64 16.27
CA ARG A 32 9.41 13.63 16.40
C ARG A 32 8.04 12.99 16.58
N ALA A 33 7.73 11.96 15.79
CA ALA A 33 6.47 11.20 15.92
C ALA A 33 6.36 10.57 17.30
N MET A 34 7.41 9.87 17.75
CA MET A 34 7.42 9.18 19.03
C MET A 34 7.30 10.17 20.19
N LYS A 35 8.01 11.30 20.13
CA LYS A 35 7.89 12.38 21.12
C LYS A 35 6.47 12.93 21.19
N LEU A 36 5.85 13.24 20.05
CA LEU A 36 4.46 13.75 19.99
C LEU A 36 3.47 12.75 20.61
N MET A 37 3.60 11.47 20.27
CA MET A 37 2.72 10.42 20.77
C MET A 37 2.90 10.16 22.27
N LEU A 38 4.13 10.24 22.79
CA LEU A 38 4.40 10.12 24.23
C LEU A 38 3.91 11.33 25.03
N GLN A 39 4.03 12.54 24.47
CA GLN A 39 3.47 13.76 25.04
C GLN A 39 1.94 13.77 25.05
N SER A 40 1.31 12.97 24.21
CA SER A 40 -0.15 12.89 24.12
C SER A 40 -0.78 12.06 25.25
N GLU A 41 0.01 11.47 26.16
CA GLU A 41 -0.45 10.81 27.40
C GLU A 41 -1.66 9.89 27.20
N ASN A 42 -1.53 8.89 26.32
CA ASN A 42 -2.58 7.92 25.99
C ASN A 42 -3.80 8.51 25.27
N LYS A 43 -3.73 9.75 24.77
CA LYS A 43 -4.72 10.27 23.84
C LYS A 43 -4.41 9.80 22.42
N ILE A 44 -5.45 9.74 21.60
CA ILE A 44 -5.32 9.40 20.19
C ILE A 44 -4.72 10.62 19.47
N VAL A 45 -3.63 10.41 18.75
CA VAL A 45 -3.06 11.38 17.82
C VAL A 45 -3.58 11.03 16.43
N SER A 46 -4.27 11.98 15.79
CA SER A 46 -4.86 11.72 14.47
C SER A 46 -3.80 11.56 13.39
N LYS A 47 -4.16 10.89 12.29
CA LYS A 47 -3.25 10.77 11.14
C LYS A 47 -2.89 12.14 10.59
N GLU A 48 -3.87 13.02 10.46
CA GLU A 48 -3.71 14.38 9.94
C GLU A 48 -2.78 15.20 10.84
N GLN A 49 -2.89 15.05 12.17
CA GLN A 49 -2.01 15.71 13.12
C GLN A 49 -0.57 15.18 13.01
N LEU A 50 -0.38 13.86 12.90
CA LEU A 50 0.94 13.26 12.69
C LEU A 50 1.55 13.72 11.36
N MET A 51 0.75 13.73 10.30
CA MET A 51 1.20 14.14 8.96
C MET A 51 1.66 15.60 8.97
N ARG A 52 0.85 16.48 9.55
CA ARG A 52 1.17 17.91 9.70
C ARG A 52 2.43 18.14 10.51
N GLU A 53 2.59 17.45 11.63
CA GLU A 53 3.77 17.66 12.48
C GLU A 53 5.07 17.11 11.89
N LEU A 54 4.98 16.05 11.09
CA LEU A 54 6.15 15.39 10.52
C LEU A 54 6.57 15.96 9.18
N TRP A 55 5.63 16.46 8.37
CA TRP A 55 5.87 16.93 7.01
C TRP A 55 5.43 18.37 6.76
N GLY A 56 4.78 19.04 7.73
CA GLY A 56 4.31 20.41 7.58
C GLY A 56 3.24 20.50 6.50
N ASP A 57 3.49 21.35 5.50
CA ASP A 57 2.62 21.58 4.34
C ASP A 57 2.90 20.63 3.16
N LEU A 58 3.86 19.70 3.31
CA LEU A 58 4.17 18.73 2.25
C LEU A 58 3.08 17.65 2.20
N ILE A 59 2.45 17.52 1.03
CA ILE A 59 1.46 16.47 0.76
C ILE A 59 2.20 15.13 0.64
N VAL A 60 1.93 14.21 1.57
CA VAL A 60 2.48 12.85 1.59
C VAL A 60 1.37 11.83 1.73
N THR A 61 1.64 10.60 1.29
CA THR A 61 0.67 9.49 1.34
C THR A 61 0.62 8.83 2.71
N ASP A 62 -0.49 8.16 3.01
CA ASP A 62 -0.67 7.34 4.23
C ASP A 62 0.46 6.30 4.41
N ASP A 63 1.03 5.78 3.32
CA ASP A 63 2.17 4.85 3.35
C ASP A 63 3.41 5.44 4.03
N SER A 64 3.61 6.76 3.89
CA SER A 64 4.74 7.45 4.52
C SER A 64 4.59 7.46 6.04
N LEU A 65 3.38 7.71 6.54
CA LEU A 65 3.07 7.60 7.95
C LEU A 65 3.17 6.15 8.44
N PHE A 66 2.67 5.20 7.65
CA PHE A 66 2.75 3.78 7.98
C PHE A 66 4.19 3.31 8.20
N LYS A 67 5.14 3.70 7.33
CA LYS A 67 6.57 3.40 7.50
C LYS A 67 7.14 3.96 8.81
N VAL A 68 6.81 5.20 9.16
CA VAL A 68 7.23 5.81 10.44
C VAL A 68 6.71 5.00 11.63
N ILE A 69 5.43 4.63 11.61
CA ILE A 69 4.81 3.83 12.68
C ILE A 69 5.45 2.43 12.80
N GLN A 70 5.80 1.79 11.68
CA GLN A 70 6.49 0.50 11.68
C GLN A 70 7.90 0.58 12.30
N GLU A 71 8.66 1.63 12.00
CA GLU A 71 9.97 1.82 12.61
C GLU A 71 9.88 2.08 14.12
N ILE A 72 8.90 2.84 14.60
CA ILE A 72 8.65 3.01 16.04
C ILE A 72 8.39 1.65 16.70
N ARG A 73 7.61 0.77 16.06
CA ARG A 73 7.35 -0.59 16.57
C ARG A 73 8.62 -1.43 16.64
N LYS A 74 9.51 -1.33 15.65
CA LYS A 74 10.81 -2.02 15.67
C LYS A 74 11.68 -1.53 16.83
N ILE A 75 11.70 -0.22 17.08
CA ILE A 75 12.44 0.37 18.22
C ILE A 75 11.90 -0.15 19.54
N PHE A 76 10.58 -0.20 19.73
CA PHE A 76 9.99 -0.79 20.94
C PHE A 76 10.36 -2.27 21.08
N LYS A 77 10.19 -3.07 20.02
CA LYS A 77 10.52 -4.49 20.05
C LYS A 77 12.00 -4.75 20.37
N ALA A 78 12.92 -3.91 19.89
CA ALA A 78 14.36 -4.04 20.15
C ALA A 78 14.76 -3.68 21.60
N ASN A 79 13.87 -3.05 22.37
CA ASN A 79 14.11 -2.64 23.76
C ASN A 79 13.24 -3.44 24.75
N ASP A 80 12.87 -4.68 24.37
CA ASP A 80 12.01 -5.59 25.15
C ASP A 80 10.64 -5.00 25.52
N ILE A 81 10.18 -4.01 24.73
CA ILE A 81 8.86 -3.40 24.85
C ILE A 81 7.93 -4.14 23.90
N HIS A 82 7.37 -5.25 24.38
CA HIS A 82 6.51 -6.14 23.61
C HIS A 82 5.01 -5.88 23.84
N ASP A 83 4.25 -6.02 22.76
CA ASP A 83 2.79 -6.04 22.59
C ASP A 83 1.95 -4.83 23.05
N ASN A 84 1.00 -4.44 22.19
CA ASN A 84 -0.11 -3.49 22.37
C ASN A 84 0.20 -2.07 22.87
N ILE A 85 1.46 -1.65 22.89
CA ILE A 85 1.82 -0.27 23.30
C ILE A 85 1.45 0.74 22.21
N LEU A 86 1.77 0.48 20.94
CA LEU A 86 1.40 1.35 19.82
C LEU A 86 0.15 0.83 19.10
N ILE A 87 -1.00 1.35 19.50
CA ILE A 87 -2.33 0.93 19.05
C ILE A 87 -2.76 1.76 17.84
N ASN A 88 -3.22 1.08 16.79
CA ASN A 88 -3.97 1.70 15.70
C ASN A 88 -5.45 1.77 16.09
N VAL A 89 -6.03 2.97 16.12
CA VAL A 89 -7.45 3.18 16.35
C VAL A 89 -8.10 3.47 15.00
N TYR A 90 -8.86 2.48 14.50
CA TYR A 90 -9.49 2.53 13.18
C TYR A 90 -10.27 3.83 12.96
N GLY A 91 -9.99 4.50 11.84
CA GLY A 91 -10.61 5.76 11.45
C GLY A 91 -10.24 6.98 12.32
N LYS A 92 -9.37 6.84 13.33
CA LYS A 92 -9.04 7.94 14.26
C LYS A 92 -7.56 8.27 14.35
N GLY A 93 -6.66 7.29 14.21
CA GLY A 93 -5.22 7.52 14.27
C GLY A 93 -4.49 6.53 15.18
N TYR A 94 -3.47 6.99 15.89
CA TYR A 94 -2.59 6.14 16.68
C TYR A 94 -2.50 6.60 18.13
N ARG A 95 -2.27 5.65 19.04
CA ARG A 95 -2.12 5.92 20.47
C ARG A 95 -0.99 5.08 21.04
N ILE A 96 -0.15 5.68 21.89
CA ILE A 96 0.75 4.93 22.77
C ILE A 96 0.03 4.71 24.11
N VAL A 97 -0.05 3.47 24.59
CA VAL A 97 -0.60 3.11 25.90
C VAL A 97 0.48 2.38 26.71
N PRO A 98 0.90 2.88 27.87
CA PRO A 98 1.77 2.14 28.78
C PRO A 98 0.99 0.97 29.38
N THR A 99 1.67 -0.15 29.56
CA THR A 99 1.08 -1.37 30.14
C THR A 99 0.76 -1.17 31.62
N ILE A 100 -0.52 -1.34 31.99
CA ILE A 100 -0.91 -1.56 33.38
C ILE A 100 -0.79 -3.06 33.63
N THR A 101 0.22 -3.49 34.36
CA THR A 101 0.25 -4.82 34.98
C THR A 101 -0.21 -4.66 36.43
N PRO A 102 -1.26 -5.37 36.89
CA PRO A 102 -1.65 -5.38 38.29
C PRO A 102 -0.46 -5.89 39.12
N THR A 103 0.00 -5.08 40.07
CA THR A 103 1.03 -5.48 41.04
C THR A 103 0.35 -5.57 42.39
N ASP A 104 0.28 -6.78 42.94
CA ASP A 104 0.03 -6.95 44.36
C ASP A 104 1.16 -6.30 45.14
N LYS A 105 0.76 -5.47 46.10
CA LYS A 105 1.64 -4.65 46.92
C LYS A 105 2.63 -5.53 47.67
N THR A 106 3.92 -5.36 47.41
CA THR A 106 4.90 -5.41 48.49
C THR A 106 6.15 -4.62 48.13
N GLN A 107 6.56 -3.82 49.10
CA GLN A 107 7.64 -2.83 49.06
C GLN A 107 8.95 -3.44 48.57
N ILE A 108 9.67 -2.73 47.69
CA ILE A 108 11.10 -2.98 47.50
C ILE A 108 11.82 -1.64 47.66
N ASN A 109 12.53 -1.56 48.79
CA ASN A 109 13.50 -0.53 49.12
C ASN A 109 14.61 -0.49 48.07
N TYR A 110 15.00 0.71 47.67
CA TYR A 110 16.21 0.93 46.90
C TYR A 110 17.42 0.72 47.81
N THR A 111 18.03 -0.47 47.76
CA THR A 111 19.38 -0.69 48.26
C THR A 111 20.33 -0.75 47.07
N GLN A 112 21.34 0.12 47.08
CA GLN A 112 22.41 0.14 46.11
C GLN A 112 23.18 -1.19 46.18
N ALA A 113 23.13 -1.98 45.10
CA ALA A 113 23.95 -3.19 44.94
C ALA A 113 24.69 -3.10 43.59
N GLN A 114 26.01 -3.22 43.65
CA GLN A 114 26.91 -3.31 42.50
C GLN A 114 26.63 -4.61 41.72
N PRO A 115 26.69 -4.62 40.38
CA PRO A 115 26.49 -5.85 39.63
C PRO A 115 27.80 -6.66 39.57
N ASP A 116 27.78 -7.83 40.20
CA ASP A 116 28.75 -8.90 39.93
C ASP A 116 28.57 -9.40 38.50
N LEU A 117 29.57 -9.11 37.66
CA LEU A 117 29.66 -9.57 36.28
C LEU A 117 30.23 -10.98 36.26
N ASN A 118 29.36 -12.00 36.27
CA ASN A 118 29.74 -13.33 35.81
C ASN A 118 28.80 -13.78 34.68
N THR A 119 28.84 -13.02 33.58
CA THR A 119 28.35 -13.53 32.29
C THR A 119 29.53 -14.26 31.63
N LYS A 120 29.37 -15.57 31.39
CA LYS A 120 30.25 -16.30 30.48
C LYS A 120 30.18 -15.64 29.11
N THR A 121 31.13 -14.76 28.83
CA THR A 121 31.30 -14.15 27.52
C THR A 121 31.73 -15.25 26.56
N VAL A 122 30.86 -15.65 25.64
CA VAL A 122 31.26 -16.42 24.47
C VAL A 122 32.21 -15.53 23.67
N ARG A 123 33.52 -15.75 23.81
CA ARG A 123 34.55 -15.09 22.99
C ARG A 123 34.41 -15.61 21.55
N PHE A 124 33.59 -14.94 20.75
CA PHE A 124 33.56 -15.17 19.31
C PHE A 124 34.83 -14.63 18.67
N ASN A 125 35.57 -15.51 18.01
CA ASN A 125 36.87 -15.26 17.39
C ASN A 125 36.78 -14.07 16.40
N PRO A 126 37.71 -13.09 16.41
CA PRO A 126 37.60 -11.85 15.62
C PRO A 126 37.60 -12.08 14.10
N ILE A 127 38.11 -13.23 13.64
CA ILE A 127 38.08 -13.66 12.24
C ILE A 127 36.63 -13.92 11.78
N ILE A 128 35.82 -14.55 12.63
CA ILE A 128 34.41 -14.87 12.32
C ILE A 128 33.58 -13.58 12.25
N LYS A 129 33.87 -12.56 13.07
CA LYS A 129 33.23 -11.24 12.98
C LYS A 129 33.54 -10.52 11.66
N LYS A 130 34.78 -10.58 11.18
CA LYS A 130 35.16 -9.96 9.89
C LYS A 130 34.45 -10.63 8.72
N PHE A 131 34.35 -11.97 8.72
CA PHE A 131 33.59 -12.71 7.70
C PHE A 131 32.07 -12.46 7.79
N ALA A 132 31.51 -12.41 9.00
CA ALA A 132 30.09 -12.09 9.18
C ALA A 132 29.73 -10.69 8.69
N ILE A 133 30.61 -9.69 8.93
CA ILE A 133 30.43 -8.32 8.43
C ILE A 133 30.55 -8.29 6.90
N LEU A 134 31.49 -9.03 6.31
CA LEU A 134 31.64 -9.09 4.84
C LEU A 134 30.42 -9.73 4.16
N ILE A 135 29.87 -10.80 4.75
CA ILE A 135 28.65 -11.46 4.26
C ILE A 135 27.43 -10.53 4.40
N LEU A 136 27.30 -9.81 5.51
CA LEU A 136 26.25 -8.81 5.70
C LEU A 136 26.36 -7.65 4.72
N LEU A 137 27.58 -7.18 4.42
CA LEU A 137 27.81 -6.15 3.42
C LEU A 137 27.44 -6.66 2.03
N LEU A 138 27.88 -7.86 1.64
CA LEU A 138 27.52 -8.47 0.35
C LEU A 138 26.00 -8.73 0.22
N ALA A 139 25.33 -9.15 1.28
CA ALA A 139 23.88 -9.30 1.29
C ALA A 139 23.16 -7.95 1.20
N SER A 140 23.69 -6.91 1.87
CA SER A 140 23.14 -5.57 1.78
C SER A 140 23.30 -4.99 0.37
N THR A 141 24.45 -5.20 -0.28
CA THR A 141 24.68 -4.69 -1.64
C THR A 141 23.83 -5.42 -2.66
N THR A 142 23.58 -6.72 -2.51
CA THR A 142 22.66 -7.45 -3.40
C THR A 142 21.21 -7.03 -3.20
N ILE A 143 20.76 -6.83 -1.96
CA ILE A 143 19.40 -6.31 -1.66
C ILE A 143 19.23 -4.89 -2.22
N ILE A 144 20.20 -4.00 -1.98
CA ILE A 144 20.17 -2.62 -2.48
C ILE A 144 20.19 -2.60 -4.01
N SER A 145 21.00 -3.47 -4.65
CA SER A 145 21.07 -3.60 -6.11
C SER A 145 19.77 -4.15 -6.69
N TYR A 146 19.13 -5.11 -6.02
CA TYR A 146 17.82 -5.64 -6.41
C TYR A 146 16.73 -4.57 -6.30
N GLU A 147 16.70 -3.79 -5.20
CA GLU A 147 15.77 -2.67 -5.05
C GLU A 147 16.05 -1.54 -6.06
N LEU A 148 17.31 -1.21 -6.36
CA LEU A 148 17.66 -0.20 -7.37
C LEU A 148 17.28 -0.63 -8.79
N LEU A 149 17.43 -1.92 -9.12
CA LEU A 149 16.99 -2.46 -10.41
C LEU A 149 15.46 -2.44 -10.54
N ASN A 150 14.73 -2.69 -9.45
CA ASN A 150 13.27 -2.78 -9.46
C ASN A 150 12.57 -1.40 -9.31
N ASN A 151 13.14 -0.46 -8.56
CA ASN A 151 12.56 0.87 -8.30
C ASN A 151 12.75 1.89 -9.44
N ASN A 152 13.49 1.56 -10.50
CA ASN A 152 13.74 2.49 -11.62
C ASN A 152 12.60 2.55 -12.65
N LYS A 153 11.54 1.76 -12.49
CA LYS A 153 10.36 1.82 -13.36
C LYS A 153 9.59 3.13 -13.11
N LYS A 154 9.60 4.05 -14.09
CA LYS A 154 8.94 5.36 -13.97
C LYS A 154 7.43 5.22 -14.21
N VAL A 155 6.62 5.90 -13.40
CA VAL A 155 5.20 6.12 -13.67
C VAL A 155 5.05 7.26 -14.69
N LEU A 156 4.48 6.98 -15.86
CA LEU A 156 4.38 7.89 -17.00
C LEU A 156 2.93 8.29 -17.31
N ILE A 157 1.94 7.46 -16.96
CA ILE A 157 0.54 7.70 -17.30
C ILE A 157 -0.22 8.09 -16.03
N ASN A 158 -0.39 9.40 -15.82
CA ASN A 158 -1.27 9.93 -14.79
C ASN A 158 -2.76 9.79 -15.19
N ALA A 159 -3.67 10.03 -14.25
CA ALA A 159 -5.11 9.87 -14.45
C ALA A 159 -5.68 10.72 -15.61
N ARG A 160 -5.20 11.96 -15.80
CA ARG A 160 -5.66 12.83 -16.89
C ARG A 160 -5.22 12.28 -18.25
N THR A 161 -3.96 11.89 -18.38
CA THR A 161 -3.42 11.28 -19.60
C THR A 161 -4.15 9.98 -19.91
N TYR A 162 -4.42 9.17 -18.88
CA TYR A 162 -5.20 7.93 -19.02
C TYR A 162 -6.58 8.21 -19.61
N GLN A 163 -7.34 9.16 -19.04
CA GLN A 163 -8.65 9.54 -19.56
C GLN A 163 -8.57 10.02 -21.02
N GLN A 164 -7.62 10.91 -21.34
CA GLN A 164 -7.43 11.42 -22.71
C GLN A 164 -7.13 10.31 -23.73
N LEU A 165 -6.34 9.31 -23.34
CA LEU A 165 -6.04 8.16 -24.20
C LEU A 165 -7.25 7.23 -24.33
N SER A 166 -8.05 7.08 -23.27
CA SER A 166 -9.31 6.32 -23.32
C SER A 166 -10.32 6.99 -24.25
N ASP A 167 -10.47 8.32 -24.16
CA ASP A 167 -11.35 9.09 -25.06
C ASP A 167 -10.85 9.02 -26.51
N MET A 168 -9.54 8.99 -26.74
CA MET A 168 -8.97 8.79 -28.08
C MET A 168 -9.31 7.40 -28.66
N ALA A 169 -9.39 6.35 -27.82
CA ALA A 169 -9.77 5.02 -28.28
C ALA A 169 -11.17 4.99 -28.91
N GLU A 170 -12.08 5.83 -28.39
CA GLU A 170 -13.46 5.99 -28.87
C GLU A 170 -13.53 6.71 -30.23
N ILE A 171 -12.57 7.59 -30.51
CA ILE A 171 -12.58 8.46 -31.70
C ILE A 171 -11.71 7.88 -32.83
N ASP A 172 -10.49 7.45 -32.51
CA ASP A 172 -9.48 7.00 -33.47
C ASP A 172 -8.58 5.91 -32.86
N SER A 173 -9.10 4.67 -32.86
CA SER A 173 -8.39 3.52 -32.32
C SER A 173 -7.05 3.22 -33.03
N PRO A 174 -6.94 3.32 -34.38
CA PRO A 174 -5.65 3.17 -35.07
C PRO A 174 -4.61 4.21 -34.63
N GLN A 175 -4.99 5.48 -34.48
CA GLN A 175 -4.09 6.52 -34.00
C GLN A 175 -3.61 6.24 -32.58
N LEU A 176 -4.51 5.80 -31.69
CA LEU A 176 -4.14 5.42 -30.32
C LEU A 176 -3.09 4.30 -30.31
N LEU A 177 -3.30 3.22 -31.07
CA LEU A 177 -2.34 2.09 -31.14
C LEU A 177 -0.97 2.54 -31.66
N SER A 178 -0.96 3.41 -32.68
CA SER A 178 0.28 4.02 -33.20
C SER A 178 0.98 4.89 -32.14
N LEU A 179 0.22 5.68 -31.39
CA LEU A 179 0.77 6.51 -30.32
C LEU A 179 1.33 5.67 -29.17
N LEU A 180 0.60 4.64 -28.74
CA LEU A 180 1.02 3.77 -27.63
C LEU A 180 2.33 3.05 -27.97
N SER A 181 2.41 2.46 -29.17
CA SER A 181 3.63 1.84 -29.65
C SER A 181 4.77 2.85 -29.78
N LYS A 182 4.57 4.01 -30.40
CA LYS A 182 5.64 5.01 -30.54
C LYS A 182 6.16 5.57 -29.22
N LYS A 183 5.27 5.80 -28.25
CA LYS A 183 5.59 6.56 -27.03
C LYS A 183 6.06 5.69 -25.86
N TYR A 184 5.60 4.45 -25.80
CA TYR A 184 5.81 3.57 -24.63
C TYR A 184 6.52 2.25 -24.96
N LEU A 185 6.61 1.84 -26.23
CA LEU A 185 7.40 0.67 -26.63
C LEU A 185 8.88 0.91 -26.28
N ASN A 186 9.51 -0.08 -25.64
CA ASN A 186 10.91 -0.08 -25.20
C ASN A 186 11.24 0.83 -23.99
N LYS A 187 10.24 1.36 -23.29
CA LYS A 187 10.48 2.06 -22.01
C LYS A 187 10.43 1.10 -20.83
N GLN A 188 11.22 1.39 -19.81
CA GLN A 188 11.15 0.69 -18.53
C GLN A 188 9.95 1.24 -17.75
N LEU A 189 8.79 0.61 -17.97
CA LEU A 189 7.49 1.04 -17.45
C LEU A 189 7.21 0.45 -16.07
N SER A 190 6.46 1.20 -15.26
CA SER A 190 5.85 0.64 -14.05
C SER A 190 4.80 -0.41 -14.42
N VAL A 191 4.58 -1.40 -13.53
CA VAL A 191 3.51 -2.40 -13.72
C VAL A 191 2.15 -1.73 -13.87
N GLU A 192 1.93 -0.62 -13.15
CA GLU A 192 0.72 0.19 -13.27
C GLU A 192 0.55 0.79 -14.69
N ASP A 193 1.62 1.33 -15.29
CA ASP A 193 1.53 1.84 -16.66
C ASP A 193 1.39 0.74 -17.69
N GLU A 194 2.05 -0.41 -17.49
CA GLU A 194 1.90 -1.60 -18.34
C GLU A 194 0.42 -2.00 -18.41
N ILE A 195 -0.24 -2.15 -17.25
CA ILE A 195 -1.67 -2.46 -17.17
C ILE A 195 -2.53 -1.39 -17.87
N LYS A 196 -2.25 -0.11 -17.66
CA LYS A 196 -3.00 0.97 -18.33
C LYS A 196 -2.84 0.89 -19.84
N ILE A 197 -1.64 0.63 -20.34
CA ILE A 197 -1.35 0.51 -21.78
C ILE A 197 -2.06 -0.71 -22.36
N ASP A 198 -1.96 -1.87 -21.71
CA ASP A 198 -2.60 -3.09 -22.20
C ASP A 198 -4.13 -2.95 -22.21
N TYR A 199 -4.72 -2.32 -21.19
CA TYR A 199 -6.14 -1.96 -21.22
C TYR A 199 -6.48 -1.02 -22.39
N LEU A 200 -5.70 0.04 -22.62
CA LEU A 200 -5.95 0.99 -23.72
C LEU A 200 -5.83 0.31 -25.09
N GLN A 201 -4.90 -0.65 -25.24
CA GLN A 201 -4.80 -1.50 -26.42
C GLN A 201 -6.03 -2.41 -26.56
N ALA A 202 -6.47 -3.04 -25.47
CA ALA A 202 -7.68 -3.86 -25.46
C ALA A 202 -8.91 -3.07 -25.88
N LEU A 203 -9.06 -1.84 -25.37
CA LEU A 203 -10.15 -0.93 -25.71
C LEU A 203 -10.09 -0.55 -27.20
N ALA A 204 -8.91 -0.21 -27.71
CA ALA A 204 -8.73 0.10 -29.12
C ALA A 204 -9.11 -1.08 -30.03
N TYR A 205 -8.68 -2.31 -29.68
CA TYR A 205 -9.05 -3.51 -30.43
C TYR A 205 -10.55 -3.79 -30.36
N TYR A 206 -11.18 -3.60 -29.19
CA TYR A 206 -12.62 -3.73 -29.03
C TYR A 206 -13.38 -2.77 -29.94
N LYS A 207 -12.98 -1.49 -29.97
CA LYS A 207 -13.59 -0.45 -30.82
C LYS A 207 -13.38 -0.70 -32.31
N ALA A 208 -12.27 -1.31 -32.67
CA ALA A 208 -12.00 -1.79 -34.03
C ALA A 208 -12.73 -3.11 -34.39
N GLY A 209 -13.53 -3.69 -33.47
CA GLY A 209 -14.25 -4.95 -33.67
C GLY A 209 -13.39 -6.21 -33.56
N ASN A 210 -12.10 -6.08 -33.20
CA ASN A 210 -11.20 -7.21 -33.00
C ASN A 210 -11.27 -7.71 -31.55
N TYR A 211 -12.34 -8.44 -31.23
CA TYR A 211 -12.58 -8.95 -29.87
C TYR A 211 -11.54 -9.98 -29.40
N GLN A 212 -10.93 -10.74 -30.32
CA GLN A 212 -9.92 -11.72 -29.97
C GLN A 212 -8.64 -11.05 -29.45
N SER A 213 -8.13 -10.04 -30.17
CA SER A 213 -6.97 -9.27 -29.70
C SER A 213 -7.30 -8.45 -28.45
N SER A 214 -8.54 -7.97 -28.33
CA SER A 214 -9.01 -7.29 -27.12
C SER A 214 -8.94 -8.21 -25.90
N LEU A 215 -9.51 -9.42 -25.99
CA LEU A 215 -9.47 -10.41 -24.91
C LEU A 215 -8.04 -10.83 -24.55
N ALA A 216 -7.17 -11.05 -25.53
CA ALA A 216 -5.76 -11.38 -25.26
C ALA A 216 -5.07 -10.30 -24.42
N LYS A 217 -5.33 -9.02 -24.71
CA LYS A 217 -4.81 -7.91 -23.92
C LYS A 217 -5.44 -7.80 -22.53
N ILE A 218 -6.71 -8.13 -22.40
CA ILE A 218 -7.36 -8.23 -21.09
C ILE A 218 -6.71 -9.34 -20.24
N ASP A 219 -6.37 -10.48 -20.83
CA ASP A 219 -5.68 -11.56 -20.11
C ASP A 219 -4.30 -11.11 -19.58
N GLU A 220 -3.56 -10.31 -20.36
CA GLU A 220 -2.30 -9.69 -19.93
C GLU A 220 -2.50 -8.71 -18.75
N VAL A 221 -3.57 -7.92 -18.79
CA VAL A 221 -3.97 -7.04 -17.66
C VAL A 221 -4.26 -7.86 -16.40
N MET A 222 -5.05 -8.93 -16.53
CA MET A 222 -5.41 -9.78 -15.38
C MET A 222 -4.17 -10.42 -14.75
N ALA A 223 -3.25 -10.94 -15.57
CA ALA A 223 -2.00 -11.53 -15.10
C ALA A 223 -1.17 -10.52 -14.29
N SER A 224 -1.01 -9.31 -14.82
CA SER A 224 -0.20 -8.25 -14.21
C SER A 224 -0.83 -7.65 -12.95
N SER A 225 -2.17 -7.62 -12.89
CA SER A 225 -2.92 -7.03 -11.76
C SER A 225 -2.77 -7.78 -10.43
N SER A 226 -2.40 -9.06 -10.46
CA SER A 226 -2.24 -9.90 -9.26
C SER A 226 -1.13 -9.44 -8.31
N GLN A 227 -0.22 -8.59 -8.79
CA GLN A 227 1.01 -8.22 -8.09
C GLN A 227 0.98 -6.82 -7.46
N ILE A 228 -0.10 -6.06 -7.66
CA ILE A 228 -0.17 -4.66 -7.27
C ILE A 228 -1.48 -4.32 -6.56
N SER A 229 -1.51 -3.16 -5.92
CA SER A 229 -2.74 -2.57 -5.40
C SER A 229 -3.76 -2.39 -6.53
N PRO A 230 -5.07 -2.52 -6.24
CA PRO A 230 -6.13 -2.31 -7.21
C PRO A 230 -6.00 -0.95 -7.89
N ILE A 231 -6.12 -0.93 -9.21
CA ILE A 231 -6.13 0.29 -10.02
C ILE A 231 -7.32 0.30 -10.97
N LYS A 232 -7.73 1.51 -11.36
CA LYS A 232 -8.94 1.72 -12.17
C LYS A 232 -8.91 0.94 -13.49
N ALA A 233 -7.78 0.96 -14.20
CA ALA A 233 -7.62 0.29 -15.49
C ALA A 233 -7.88 -1.23 -15.44
N THR A 234 -7.60 -1.88 -14.31
CA THR A 234 -7.94 -3.29 -14.11
C THR A 234 -9.45 -3.49 -14.07
N ALA A 235 -10.17 -2.64 -13.33
CA ALA A 235 -11.64 -2.69 -13.27
C ALA A 235 -12.27 -2.36 -14.63
N ASP A 236 -11.73 -1.37 -15.34
CA ASP A 236 -12.16 -1.02 -16.69
C ASP A 236 -11.98 -2.22 -17.66
N ALA A 237 -10.87 -2.96 -17.55
CA ALA A 237 -10.62 -4.17 -18.34
C ALA A 237 -11.63 -5.29 -18.04
N TYR A 238 -11.99 -5.51 -16.76
CA TYR A 238 -13.03 -6.46 -16.39
C TYR A 238 -14.41 -6.04 -16.94
N LEU A 239 -14.78 -4.76 -16.89
CA LEU A 239 -16.03 -4.31 -17.53
C LEU A 239 -16.00 -4.48 -19.05
N LEU A 240 -14.85 -4.25 -19.69
CA LEU A 240 -14.68 -4.49 -21.12
C LEU A 240 -14.86 -5.99 -21.45
N CYS A 241 -14.32 -6.87 -20.63
CA CYS A 241 -14.53 -8.33 -20.73
C CYS A 241 -16.01 -8.69 -20.63
N ALA A 242 -16.72 -8.14 -19.63
CA ALA A 242 -18.16 -8.32 -19.47
C ALA A 242 -18.94 -7.82 -20.69
N ASN A 243 -18.51 -6.69 -21.27
CA ASN A 243 -19.11 -6.13 -22.47
C ASN A 243 -18.95 -7.07 -23.67
N ILE A 244 -17.74 -7.60 -23.90
CA ILE A 244 -17.49 -8.58 -24.97
C ILE A 244 -18.35 -9.84 -24.76
N HIS A 245 -18.50 -10.30 -23.53
CA HIS A 245 -19.32 -11.47 -23.20
C HIS A 245 -20.82 -11.17 -23.06
N THR A 246 -21.26 -9.94 -23.33
CA THR A 246 -22.69 -9.62 -23.40
C THR A 246 -23.37 -10.39 -24.54
N TYR A 247 -22.65 -10.68 -25.64
CA TYR A 247 -23.20 -11.33 -26.83
C TYR A 247 -22.71 -12.78 -27.04
N THR A 248 -22.05 -13.38 -26.05
CA THR A 248 -21.56 -14.78 -26.12
C THR A 248 -22.31 -15.67 -25.12
N ASP A 249 -22.21 -16.99 -25.19
CA ASP A 249 -22.85 -17.88 -24.20
C ASP A 249 -22.12 -17.93 -22.83
N LYS A 250 -21.08 -17.10 -22.65
CA LYS A 250 -20.21 -17.10 -21.46
C LYS A 250 -20.80 -16.26 -20.32
N ASN A 251 -22.03 -16.56 -19.90
CA ASN A 251 -22.77 -15.80 -18.87
C ASN A 251 -22.06 -15.79 -17.50
N ALA A 252 -21.43 -16.90 -17.11
CA ALA A 252 -20.69 -16.97 -15.85
C ALA A 252 -19.50 -16.00 -15.83
N LEU A 253 -18.71 -15.97 -16.91
CA LEU A 253 -17.57 -15.07 -17.03
C LEU A 253 -18.00 -13.60 -17.08
N MET A 254 -19.12 -13.30 -17.76
CA MET A 254 -19.68 -11.96 -17.76
C MET A 254 -20.01 -11.50 -16.33
N LEU A 255 -20.71 -12.33 -15.55
CA LEU A 255 -21.09 -11.99 -14.17
C LEU A 255 -19.86 -11.85 -13.26
N ASP A 256 -18.90 -12.77 -13.37
CA ASP A 256 -17.67 -12.75 -12.58
C ASP A 256 -16.83 -11.49 -12.85
N SER A 257 -16.73 -11.10 -14.12
CA SER A 257 -16.06 -9.87 -14.54
C SER A 257 -16.76 -8.62 -13.97
N ILE A 258 -18.10 -8.58 -13.98
CA ILE A 258 -18.87 -7.47 -13.39
C ILE A 258 -18.62 -7.39 -11.87
N ASN A 259 -18.66 -8.52 -11.17
CA ASN A 259 -18.43 -8.57 -9.72
C ASN A 259 -17.02 -8.09 -9.36
N THR A 260 -16.02 -8.55 -10.10
CA THR A 260 -14.62 -8.18 -9.87
C THR A 260 -14.40 -6.68 -10.14
N ALA A 261 -14.95 -6.16 -11.23
CA ALA A 261 -14.87 -4.73 -11.52
C ALA A 261 -15.54 -3.88 -10.43
N GLU A 262 -16.75 -4.24 -9.99
CA GLU A 262 -17.45 -3.55 -8.91
C GLU A 262 -16.66 -3.53 -7.60
N GLN A 263 -16.06 -4.66 -7.22
CA GLN A 263 -15.21 -4.72 -6.03
C GLN A 263 -14.02 -3.77 -6.10
N ILE A 264 -13.34 -3.71 -7.25
CA ILE A 264 -12.21 -2.80 -7.46
C ILE A 264 -12.69 -1.35 -7.43
N TYR A 265 -13.77 -0.99 -8.13
CA TYR A 265 -14.31 0.37 -8.09
C TYR A 265 -14.76 0.79 -6.69
N GLN A 266 -15.30 -0.13 -5.90
CA GLN A 266 -15.66 0.13 -4.51
C GLN A 266 -14.43 0.44 -3.66
N GLN A 267 -13.34 -0.33 -3.82
CA GLN A 267 -12.06 -0.06 -3.13
C GLN A 267 -11.46 1.30 -3.54
N LEU A 268 -11.64 1.69 -4.80
CA LEU A 268 -11.19 2.96 -5.34
C LEU A 268 -12.12 4.15 -5.05
N SER A 269 -13.31 3.88 -4.48
CA SER A 269 -14.38 4.88 -4.35
C SER A 269 -14.75 5.57 -5.67
N ASP A 270 -14.65 4.86 -6.80
CA ASP A 270 -15.00 5.37 -8.13
C ASP A 270 -16.51 5.23 -8.39
N SER A 271 -17.25 6.31 -8.10
CA SER A 271 -18.71 6.36 -8.28
C SER A 271 -19.15 6.14 -9.73
N LEU A 272 -18.39 6.63 -10.70
CA LEU A 272 -18.72 6.45 -12.12
C LEU A 272 -18.52 4.99 -12.53
N GLY A 273 -17.42 4.38 -12.09
CA GLY A 273 -17.16 2.95 -12.30
C GLY A 273 -18.25 2.06 -11.70
N LEU A 274 -18.72 2.38 -10.48
CA LEU A 274 -19.84 1.68 -9.84
C LEU A 274 -21.15 1.82 -10.63
N ALA A 275 -21.45 3.01 -11.17
CA ALA A 275 -22.61 3.21 -12.05
C ALA A 275 -22.51 2.36 -13.33
N TRP A 276 -21.33 2.29 -13.95
CA TRP A 276 -21.10 1.38 -15.08
C TRP A 276 -21.30 -0.08 -14.70
N SER A 277 -20.79 -0.52 -13.55
CA SER A 277 -21.01 -1.89 -13.06
C SER A 277 -22.50 -2.23 -12.89
N LEU A 278 -23.30 -1.29 -12.36
CA LEU A 278 -24.76 -1.45 -12.26
C LEU A 278 -25.42 -1.57 -13.63
N LEU A 279 -25.01 -0.74 -14.61
CA LEU A 279 -25.49 -0.83 -15.99
C LEU A 279 -25.20 -2.21 -16.59
N PHE A 280 -23.97 -2.69 -16.47
CA PHE A 280 -23.58 -4.02 -16.98
C PHE A 280 -24.31 -5.16 -16.26
N ARG A 281 -24.55 -5.04 -14.94
CA ARG A 281 -25.33 -6.01 -14.18
C ARG A 281 -26.81 -6.03 -14.62
N GLY A 282 -27.39 -4.88 -14.91
CA GLY A 282 -28.72 -4.78 -15.52
C GLY A 282 -28.76 -5.53 -16.86
N ARG A 283 -27.79 -5.26 -17.75
CA ARG A 283 -27.66 -5.97 -19.05
C ARG A 283 -27.51 -7.48 -18.86
N TYR A 284 -26.75 -7.94 -17.88
CA TYR A 284 -26.65 -9.36 -17.54
C TYR A 284 -28.02 -9.96 -17.18
N TYR A 285 -28.79 -9.31 -16.29
CA TYR A 285 -30.11 -9.80 -15.92
C TYR A 285 -31.11 -9.79 -17.07
N SER A 286 -31.06 -8.76 -17.93
CA SER A 286 -31.84 -8.72 -19.17
C SER A 286 -31.52 -9.93 -20.07
N LYS A 287 -30.24 -10.26 -20.21
CA LYS A 287 -29.78 -11.39 -21.04
C LYS A 287 -30.29 -12.74 -20.53
N ILE A 288 -30.29 -12.96 -19.21
CA ILE A 288 -30.82 -14.18 -18.60
C ILE A 288 -32.34 -14.13 -18.34
N LYS A 289 -33.05 -13.19 -18.96
CA LYS A 289 -34.51 -13.01 -18.89
C LYS A 289 -35.06 -12.77 -17.48
N GLN A 290 -34.25 -12.25 -16.55
CA GLN A 290 -34.69 -11.79 -15.22
C GLN A 290 -35.00 -10.29 -15.28
N LEU A 291 -36.06 -9.93 -16.00
CA LEU A 291 -36.37 -8.54 -16.34
C LEU A 291 -36.65 -7.66 -15.11
N ASP A 292 -37.33 -8.19 -14.08
CA ASP A 292 -37.60 -7.43 -12.85
C ASP A 292 -36.32 -6.92 -12.18
N LYS A 293 -35.29 -7.78 -12.11
CA LYS A 293 -33.97 -7.40 -11.56
C LYS A 293 -33.25 -6.42 -12.46
N SER A 294 -33.39 -6.57 -13.77
CA SER A 294 -32.79 -5.63 -14.73
C SER A 294 -33.39 -4.24 -14.59
N ILE A 295 -34.71 -4.12 -14.54
CA ILE A 295 -35.44 -2.86 -14.42
C ILE A 295 -35.07 -2.17 -13.12
N SER A 296 -35.12 -2.89 -11.99
CA SER A 296 -34.76 -2.34 -10.68
C SER A 296 -33.32 -1.79 -10.62
N LEU A 297 -32.38 -2.36 -11.37
CA LEU A 297 -31.02 -1.83 -11.44
C LEU A 297 -30.93 -0.59 -12.33
N PHE A 298 -31.66 -0.53 -13.43
CA PHE A 298 -31.67 0.65 -14.30
C PHE A 298 -32.35 1.86 -13.64
N GLU A 299 -33.37 1.64 -12.82
CA GLU A 299 -34.01 2.70 -12.02
C GLU A 299 -33.04 3.36 -11.03
N LYS A 300 -32.00 2.65 -10.56
CA LYS A 300 -30.96 3.21 -9.68
C LYS A 300 -29.95 4.12 -10.40
N LEU A 301 -29.97 4.15 -11.74
CA LEU A 301 -29.04 4.95 -12.55
C LEU A 301 -29.62 6.32 -12.94
N VAL A 302 -30.91 6.54 -12.74
CA VAL A 302 -31.65 7.79 -13.03
C VAL A 302 -31.75 8.63 -11.77
#